data_AF-A0A8H4AWV3-F1
#
_entry.id   AF-A0A8H4AWV3-F1
#
_cell.length_a   1.000
_cell.length_b   1.000
_cell.length_c   1.000
_cell.angle_alpha   90.00
_cell.angle_beta   90.00
_cell.angle_gamma   90.00
#
_symmetry.space_group_name_H-M   'P 1'
#
loop_
_entity.id
_entity.type
_entity.pdbx_description
1 polymer ?
#
loop_
_entity_poly.entity_id
_entity_poly.type
_entity_poly.pdbx_seq_one_letter_code
_entity_poly.pdbx_strand_id
1 'polypeptide(L)'
;MSSLNEVLELAERIGYIIEPDPFSKKVTSSIQLVELLDELLTLRVQSEKIKEILTKLKDSEQSFDLVKESELEKKISTLSGFSKHVESIMSNKQVLLMRLKDPFVGEHINLEPEYHKDFAELFPEIAQIIALLPHDLKSLEWFGSHKVTNKIIDSQIKEISSLIAMYGNYSDSLDRVRKVLKDMQDVCKTKAAVDKILF
;
A
#
# COMPACT_ATOMS: atom_id res chain seq x y z
N MET A 1 -71.25 -0.73 45.87
CA MET A 1 -71.27 0.57 46.57
C MET A 1 -70.42 0.59 47.86
N SER A 2 -69.77 -0.52 48.27
CA SER A 2 -69.04 -0.57 49.56
C SER A 2 -67.57 -0.13 49.54
N SER A 3 -66.91 -0.10 48.37
CA SER A 3 -65.45 0.11 48.33
C SER A 3 -65.00 1.54 48.66
N LEU A 4 -65.83 2.56 48.38
CA LEU A 4 -65.48 3.94 48.73
C LEU A 4 -65.60 4.18 50.24
N ASN A 5 -66.56 3.54 50.90
CA ASN A 5 -66.76 3.64 52.34
C ASN A 5 -65.63 2.95 53.10
N GLU A 6 -65.17 1.80 52.62
CA GLU A 6 -64.01 1.09 53.17
C GLU A 6 -62.72 1.92 53.01
N VAL A 7 -62.53 2.62 51.89
CA VAL A 7 -61.37 3.50 51.66
C VAL A 7 -61.41 4.73 52.57
N LEU A 8 -62.59 5.28 52.85
CA LEU A 8 -62.76 6.42 53.75
C LEU A 8 -62.53 6.05 55.21
N GLU A 9 -63.04 4.91 55.68
CA GLU A 9 -62.74 4.42 57.03
C GLU A 9 -61.26 4.07 57.20
N LEU A 10 -60.61 3.55 56.15
CA LEU A 10 -59.19 3.29 56.20
C LEU A 10 -58.41 4.60 56.35
N ALA A 11 -58.74 5.64 55.58
CA ALA A 11 -58.13 6.97 55.63
C ALA A 11 -58.27 7.64 57.02
N GLU A 12 -59.42 7.48 57.66
CA GLU A 12 -59.68 7.98 59.03
C GLU A 12 -58.81 7.24 60.06
N ARG A 13 -58.63 5.92 59.90
CA ARG A 13 -57.82 5.09 60.82
C ARG A 13 -56.31 5.37 60.73
N ILE A 14 -55.82 5.89 59.61
CA ILE A 14 -54.40 6.31 59.42
C ILE A 14 -54.15 7.76 59.85
N GLY A 15 -55.16 8.46 60.39
CA GLY A 15 -55.02 9.85 60.85
C GLY A 15 -54.84 10.86 59.72
N TYR A 16 -55.17 10.48 58.48
CA TYR A 16 -55.05 11.36 57.33
C TYR A 16 -56.33 12.19 57.20
N ILE A 17 -56.34 13.37 57.82
CA ILE A 17 -57.41 14.34 57.67
C ILE A 17 -57.30 14.90 56.25
N ILE A 18 -58.25 14.53 55.38
CA ILE A 18 -58.41 15.17 54.08
C ILE A 18 -58.80 16.62 54.38
N GLU A 19 -57.84 17.54 54.26
CA GLU A 19 -58.17 18.96 54.22
C GLU A 19 -59.18 19.16 53.09
N PRO A 20 -60.32 19.82 53.34
CA PRO A 20 -61.29 20.05 52.30
C PRO A 20 -60.62 20.87 51.21
N ASP A 21 -60.57 20.26 50.02
CA ASP A 21 -60.17 20.83 48.75
C ASP A 21 -60.50 22.34 48.70
N PRO A 22 -59.58 23.25 48.28
CA PRO A 22 -59.84 24.69 48.19
C PRO A 22 -61.06 25.05 47.32
N PHE A 23 -61.57 24.10 46.54
CA PHE A 23 -62.80 24.22 45.74
C PHE A 23 -64.10 23.85 46.49
N SER A 24 -64.01 23.39 47.74
CA SER A 24 -65.15 23.02 48.62
C SER A 24 -65.70 24.20 49.44
N LYS A 25 -65.39 25.45 49.07
CA LYS A 25 -66.23 26.57 49.52
C LYS A 25 -67.53 26.48 48.74
N LYS A 26 -68.63 26.08 49.39
CA LYS A 26 -69.99 26.30 48.90
C LYS A 26 -70.09 27.76 48.48
N VAL A 27 -70.04 28.01 47.17
CA VAL A 27 -70.19 29.35 46.59
C VAL A 27 -71.58 29.82 46.97
N THR A 28 -71.65 30.67 48.01
CA THR A 28 -72.92 31.02 48.67
C THR A 28 -73.56 32.24 48.02
N SER A 29 -72.87 32.87 47.07
CA SER A 29 -73.37 34.02 46.33
C SER A 29 -72.93 33.92 44.87
N SER A 30 -73.86 34.16 43.95
CA SER A 30 -73.62 34.22 42.51
C SER A 30 -72.47 35.16 42.13
N ILE A 31 -72.20 36.17 42.96
CA ILE A 31 -71.14 37.15 42.77
C ILE A 31 -69.75 36.50 42.86
N GLN A 32 -69.53 35.61 43.84
CA GLN A 32 -68.25 34.92 44.01
C GLN A 32 -67.97 33.92 42.88
N LEU A 33 -69.03 33.32 42.30
CA LEU A 33 -68.90 32.47 41.12
C LEU A 33 -68.48 33.30 39.91
N VAL A 34 -69.06 34.48 39.74
CA VAL A 34 -68.75 35.40 38.64
C VAL A 34 -67.31 35.91 38.76
N GLU A 35 -66.84 36.25 39.97
CA GLU A 35 -65.44 36.65 40.21
C GLU A 35 -64.46 35.51 39.89
N LEU A 36 -64.75 34.29 40.32
CA LEU A 36 -63.88 33.13 40.05
C LEU A 36 -63.88 32.76 38.57
N LEU A 37 -65.02 32.91 37.88
CA LEU A 37 -65.09 32.74 36.42
C LEU A 37 -64.28 33.81 35.68
N ASP A 38 -64.29 35.05 36.15
CA ASP A 38 -63.49 36.15 35.59
C ASP A 38 -61.98 35.90 35.80
N GLU A 39 -61.59 35.47 37.01
CA GLU A 39 -60.21 35.09 37.30
C GLU A 39 -59.74 33.91 36.43
N LEU A 40 -60.57 32.89 36.24
CA LEU A 40 -60.25 31.76 35.36
C LEU A 40 -60.15 32.20 33.90
N LEU A 41 -61.00 33.14 33.46
CA LEU A 41 -60.99 33.68 32.10
C LEU A 41 -59.74 34.52 31.85
N THR A 42 -59.34 35.38 32.79
CA THR A 42 -58.10 36.15 32.70
C THR A 42 -56.86 35.25 32.69
N LEU A 43 -56.82 34.20 33.53
CA LEU A 43 -55.74 33.22 33.54
C LEU A 43 -55.67 32.44 32.22
N ARG A 44 -56.82 32.08 31.65
CA ARG A 44 -56.89 31.44 30.32
C ARG A 44 -56.31 32.34 29.24
N VAL A 45 -56.67 33.62 29.23
CA VAL A 45 -56.15 34.60 28.26
C VAL A 45 -54.64 34.76 28.40
N GLN A 46 -54.12 34.82 29.64
CA GLN A 46 -52.68 34.89 29.88
C GLN A 46 -51.95 33.63 29.42
N SER A 47 -52.50 32.45 29.69
CA SER A 47 -51.95 31.17 29.23
C SER A 47 -51.89 31.09 27.70
N GLU A 48 -52.95 31.54 27.02
CA GLU A 48 -52.99 31.57 25.56
C GLU A 48 -51.98 32.56 24.98
N LYS A 49 -51.83 33.74 25.59
CA LYS A 49 -50.81 34.73 25.20
C LYS A 49 -49.39 34.18 25.35
N ILE A 50 -49.10 33.43 26.42
CA ILE A 50 -47.79 32.81 26.62
C ILE A 50 -47.55 31.73 25.55
N LYS A 51 -48.56 30.91 25.23
CA LYS A 51 -48.46 29.92 24.16
C LYS A 51 -48.20 30.58 22.81
N GLU A 52 -48.89 31.68 22.50
CA GLU A 52 -48.68 32.44 21.26
C GLU A 52 -47.25 33.01 21.16
N ILE A 53 -46.69 33.50 22.27
CA ILE A 53 -45.29 33.98 22.29
C ILE A 53 -44.32 32.81 22.08
N LEU A 54 -44.55 31.68 22.72
CA LEU A 54 -43.71 30.49 22.56
C LEU A 54 -43.77 29.92 21.14
N THR A 55 -44.94 29.89 20.51
CA THR A 55 -45.04 29.47 19.10
C THR A 55 -44.33 30.44 18.18
N LYS A 56 -44.50 31.75 18.36
CA LYS A 56 -43.75 32.76 17.59
C LYS A 56 -42.24 32.64 17.75
N LEU A 57 -41.75 32.38 18.97
CA LEU A 57 -40.32 32.17 19.21
C LEU A 57 -39.81 30.89 18.55
N LYS A 58 -40.56 29.79 18.67
CA LYS A 58 -40.24 28.52 18.02
C LYS A 58 -40.20 28.66 16.49
N ASP A 59 -41.19 29.33 15.91
CA ASP A 59 -41.25 29.60 14.48
C ASP A 59 -40.08 30.50 14.03
N SER A 60 -39.68 31.47 14.87
CA SER A 60 -38.53 32.34 14.62
C SER A 60 -37.19 31.60 14.71
N GLU A 61 -37.07 30.61 15.60
CA GLU A 61 -35.87 29.77 15.74
C GLU A 61 -35.75 28.79 14.57
N GLN A 62 -36.87 28.18 14.17
CA GLN A 62 -36.93 27.33 12.97
C GLN A 62 -36.65 28.12 11.68
N SER A 63 -37.03 29.40 11.65
CA SER A 63 -36.78 30.30 10.51
C SER A 63 -35.47 31.08 10.63
N PHE A 64 -34.72 30.95 11.73
CA PHE A 64 -33.50 31.73 12.01
C PHE A 64 -32.46 31.58 10.91
N ASP A 65 -32.31 30.36 10.39
CA ASP A 65 -31.35 29.99 9.34
C ASP A 65 -31.79 30.44 7.93
N LEU A 66 -33.04 30.90 7.79
CA LEU A 66 -33.65 31.36 6.52
C LEU A 66 -34.02 32.84 6.51
N VAL A 67 -34.07 33.51 7.67
CA VAL A 67 -34.52 34.92 7.80
C VAL A 67 -33.36 35.86 8.11
N LYS A 68 -32.24 35.35 8.66
CA LYS A 68 -31.05 36.18 8.87
C LYS A 68 -30.31 36.38 7.57
N GLU A 69 -30.39 37.60 7.05
CA GLU A 69 -29.67 38.06 5.85
C GLU A 69 -28.18 37.67 5.89
N SER A 70 -27.53 37.79 7.06
CA SER A 70 -26.12 37.46 7.24
C SER A 70 -25.79 35.97 7.06
N GLU A 71 -26.67 35.06 7.46
CA GLU A 71 -26.44 33.61 7.28
C GLU A 71 -26.72 33.19 5.82
N LEU A 72 -27.74 33.81 5.18
CA LEU A 72 -27.97 33.66 3.75
C LEU A 72 -26.79 34.17 2.92
N GLU A 73 -26.22 35.33 3.28
CA GLU A 73 -25.04 35.90 2.60
C GLU A 73 -23.82 34.99 2.70
N LYS A 74 -23.57 34.40 3.88
CA LYS A 74 -22.49 33.41 4.06
C LYS A 74 -22.71 32.17 3.20
N LYS A 75 -23.95 31.66 3.13
CA LYS A 75 -24.30 30.50 2.29
C LYS A 75 -24.13 30.83 0.81
N ILE A 76 -24.58 31.99 0.35
CA ILE A 76 -24.40 32.48 -1.02
C ILE A 76 -22.91 32.64 -1.35
N SER A 77 -22.13 33.22 -0.44
CA SER A 77 -20.68 33.38 -0.61
C SER A 77 -19.96 32.03 -0.71
N THR A 78 -20.31 31.08 0.17
CA THR A 78 -19.75 29.73 0.18
C THR A 78 -20.12 28.98 -1.11
N LEU A 79 -21.38 29.06 -1.52
CA LEU A 79 -21.86 28.45 -2.76
C LEU A 79 -21.21 29.07 -4.00
N SER A 80 -21.04 30.40 -4.01
CA SER A 80 -20.31 31.11 -5.07
C SER A 80 -18.84 30.71 -5.12
N GLY A 81 -18.18 30.59 -3.96
CA GLY A 81 -16.81 30.09 -3.87
C GLY A 81 -16.67 28.67 -4.40
N PHE A 82 -17.58 27.77 -4.01
CA PHE A 82 -17.65 26.41 -4.55
C PHE A 82 -17.87 26.41 -6.07
N SER A 83 -18.82 27.20 -6.57
CA SER A 83 -19.09 27.32 -8.00
C SER A 83 -17.86 27.80 -8.77
N LYS A 84 -17.14 28.81 -8.26
CA LYS A 84 -15.89 29.29 -8.86
C LYS A 84 -14.79 28.23 -8.88
N HIS A 85 -14.68 27.42 -7.82
CA HIS A 85 -13.75 26.29 -7.80
C HIS A 85 -14.13 25.24 -8.85
N VAL A 86 -15.41 24.89 -8.95
CA VAL A 86 -15.90 23.93 -9.95
C VAL A 86 -15.67 24.47 -11.37
N GLU A 87 -15.97 25.74 -11.62
CA GLU A 87 -15.67 26.41 -12.89
C GLU A 87 -14.18 26.40 -13.18
N SER A 88 -13.33 26.70 -12.20
CA SER A 88 -11.87 26.64 -12.37
C SER A 88 -11.38 25.24 -12.73
N ILE A 89 -11.93 24.20 -12.10
CA ILE A 89 -11.63 22.81 -12.43
C ILE A 89 -12.14 22.47 -13.84
N MET A 90 -13.32 22.96 -14.22
CA MET A 90 -13.89 22.74 -15.55
C MET A 90 -13.09 23.45 -16.65
N SER A 91 -12.66 24.70 -16.42
CA SER A 91 -11.80 25.46 -17.34
C SER A 91 -10.42 24.82 -17.47
N ASN A 92 -9.87 24.30 -16.36
CA ASN A 92 -8.57 23.60 -16.35
C ASN A 92 -8.68 22.10 -16.62
N LYS A 93 -9.86 21.60 -17.02
CA LYS A 93 -10.11 20.17 -17.22
C LYS A 93 -9.11 19.53 -18.16
N GLN A 94 -8.80 20.20 -19.27
CA GLN A 94 -7.86 19.67 -20.27
C GLN A 94 -6.42 19.66 -19.76
N VAL A 95 -6.01 20.67 -18.98
CA VAL A 95 -4.67 20.74 -18.39
C VAL A 95 -4.51 19.69 -17.29
N LEU A 96 -5.52 19.52 -16.44
CA LEU A 96 -5.56 18.46 -15.43
C LEU A 96 -5.60 17.09 -16.07
N LEU A 97 -6.40 16.91 -17.13
CA LEU A 97 -6.44 15.66 -17.88
C LEU A 97 -5.11 15.37 -18.55
N MET A 98 -4.43 16.37 -19.12
CA MET A 98 -3.11 16.22 -19.71
C MET A 98 -2.07 15.85 -18.64
N ARG A 99 -2.09 16.48 -17.47
CA ARG A 99 -1.21 16.13 -16.34
C ARG A 99 -1.50 14.74 -15.74
N LEU A 100 -2.75 14.30 -15.75
CA LEU A 100 -3.13 12.95 -15.29
C LEU A 100 -2.83 11.89 -16.36
N LYS A 101 -2.94 12.26 -17.64
CA LYS A 101 -2.58 11.42 -18.79
C LYS A 101 -1.10 11.41 -19.09
N ASP A 102 -0.33 12.31 -18.51
CA ASP A 102 1.12 12.26 -18.50
C ASP A 102 1.50 11.40 -17.28
N PRO A 103 1.53 10.05 -17.40
CA PRO A 103 2.14 9.23 -16.36
C PRO A 103 3.55 9.80 -16.16
N PHE A 104 4.09 9.81 -14.95
CA PHE A 104 5.49 10.18 -14.75
C PHE A 104 6.37 9.40 -15.74
N VAL A 105 6.73 10.02 -16.86
CA VAL A 105 7.52 9.41 -17.93
C VAL A 105 8.98 9.53 -17.50
N GLY A 106 9.33 8.81 -16.44
CA GLY A 106 10.71 8.37 -16.31
C GLY A 106 11.03 7.40 -17.46
N GLU A 107 12.31 7.01 -17.57
CA GLU A 107 12.66 5.84 -18.36
C GLU A 107 11.93 4.63 -17.76
N HIS A 108 10.92 4.13 -18.46
CA HIS A 108 10.13 2.98 -18.04
C HIS A 108 10.30 1.88 -19.07
N ILE A 109 10.38 0.65 -18.57
CA ILE A 109 10.41 -0.54 -19.40
C ILE A 109 8.96 -0.84 -19.78
N ASN A 110 8.64 -0.70 -21.06
CA ASN A 110 7.34 -1.14 -21.59
C ASN A 110 7.33 -2.67 -21.58
N LEU A 111 6.49 -3.25 -20.74
CA LEU A 111 6.24 -4.68 -20.67
C LEU A 111 4.80 -4.95 -21.08
N GLU A 112 4.59 -5.96 -21.92
CA GLU A 112 3.26 -6.47 -22.22
C GLU A 112 2.66 -7.18 -20.98
N PRO A 113 1.33 -7.10 -20.76
CA PRO A 113 0.69 -7.58 -19.54
C PRO A 113 0.96 -9.06 -19.23
N GLU A 114 1.19 -9.89 -20.25
CA GLU A 114 1.48 -11.32 -20.09
C GLU A 114 2.80 -11.55 -19.34
N TYR A 115 3.76 -10.64 -19.47
CA TYR A 115 5.10 -10.77 -18.88
C TYR A 115 5.28 -9.99 -17.58
N HIS A 116 4.25 -9.27 -17.11
CA HIS A 116 4.34 -8.49 -15.87
C HIS A 116 4.62 -9.36 -14.67
N LYS A 117 4.01 -10.55 -14.62
CA LYS A 117 4.18 -11.48 -13.51
C LYS A 117 5.60 -12.06 -13.51
N ASP A 118 6.05 -12.56 -14.64
CA ASP A 118 7.38 -13.16 -14.78
C ASP A 118 8.48 -12.12 -14.53
N PHE A 119 8.29 -10.89 -15.01
CA PHE A 119 9.21 -9.79 -14.74
C PHE A 119 9.23 -9.40 -13.26
N ALA A 120 8.07 -9.34 -12.60
CA ALA A 120 8.01 -9.06 -11.16
C ALA A 120 8.72 -10.13 -10.33
N GLU A 121 8.69 -11.39 -10.77
CA GLU A 121 9.40 -12.50 -10.13
C GLU A 121 10.92 -12.45 -10.40
N LEU A 122 11.35 -12.05 -11.60
CA LEU A 122 12.77 -11.95 -11.98
C LEU A 122 13.46 -10.66 -11.53
N PHE A 123 12.70 -9.58 -11.31
CA PHE A 123 13.24 -8.27 -10.97
C PHE A 123 14.10 -8.29 -9.68
N PRO A 124 13.70 -8.99 -8.59
CA PRO A 124 14.55 -9.15 -7.41
C PRO A 124 15.88 -9.83 -7.71
N GLU A 125 15.90 -10.83 -8.59
CA GLU A 125 17.13 -11.54 -8.97
C GLU A 125 18.05 -10.63 -9.78
N ILE A 126 17.51 -9.90 -10.75
CA ILE A 126 18.26 -8.92 -11.54
C ILE A 126 18.85 -7.83 -10.64
N ALA A 127 18.08 -7.32 -9.69
CA ALA A 127 18.56 -6.33 -8.72
C ALA A 127 19.71 -6.87 -7.87
N GLN A 128 19.64 -8.14 -7.44
CA GLN A 128 20.73 -8.79 -6.71
C GLN A 128 21.98 -8.94 -7.57
N ILE A 129 21.85 -9.35 -8.83
CA ILE A 129 22.98 -9.48 -9.75
C ILE A 129 23.65 -8.12 -10.00
N ILE A 130 22.86 -7.06 -10.20
CA ILE A 130 23.38 -5.69 -10.35
C ILE A 130 24.13 -5.25 -9.08
N ALA A 131 23.64 -5.62 -7.88
CA ALA A 131 24.31 -5.32 -6.63
C ALA A 131 25.63 -6.09 -6.44
N LEU A 132 25.77 -7.28 -7.04
CA LEU A 132 26.98 -8.10 -7.02
C LEU A 132 28.02 -7.68 -8.08
N LEU A 133 27.59 -7.06 -9.18
CA LEU A 133 28.46 -6.62 -10.27
C LEU A 133 29.68 -5.78 -9.82
N PRO A 134 29.59 -4.84 -8.85
CA PRO A 134 30.75 -4.10 -8.36
C PRO A 134 31.79 -4.99 -7.66
N HIS A 135 31.37 -6.07 -7.01
CA HIS A 135 32.27 -7.03 -6.39
C HIS A 135 33.01 -7.85 -7.45
N ASP A 136 32.32 -8.23 -8.52
CA ASP A 136 32.92 -8.97 -9.63
C ASP A 136 33.88 -8.10 -10.43
N LEU A 137 33.57 -6.81 -10.60
CA LEU A 137 34.48 -5.84 -11.19
C LEU A 137 35.76 -5.66 -10.35
N LYS A 138 35.64 -5.61 -9.02
CA LYS A 138 36.81 -5.59 -8.12
C LYS A 138 37.63 -6.89 -8.20
N SER A 139 36.97 -8.04 -8.35
CA SER A 139 37.65 -9.33 -8.54
C SER A 139 38.41 -9.38 -9.87
N LEU A 140 37.83 -8.79 -10.93
CA LEU A 140 38.49 -8.65 -12.23
C LEU A 140 39.65 -7.65 -12.19
N GLU A 141 39.50 -6.55 -11.46
CA GLU A 141 40.59 -5.59 -11.21
C GLU A 141 41.73 -6.24 -10.43
N TRP A 142 41.43 -7.03 -9.39
CA TRP A 142 42.42 -7.83 -8.66
C TRP A 142 43.15 -8.79 -9.60
N PHE A 143 42.42 -9.49 -10.47
CA PHE A 143 43.02 -10.38 -11.48
C PHE A 143 43.93 -9.62 -12.46
N GLY A 144 43.53 -8.42 -12.91
CA GLY A 144 44.36 -7.58 -13.78
C GLY A 144 45.61 -7.03 -13.08
N SER A 145 45.51 -6.76 -11.78
CA SER A 145 46.60 -6.23 -10.94
C SER A 145 47.60 -7.31 -10.55
N HIS A 146 47.14 -8.54 -10.34
CA HIS A 146 47.97 -9.72 -10.19
C HIS A 146 48.16 -10.36 -11.56
N LYS A 147 49.01 -9.74 -12.39
CA LYS A 147 49.78 -10.50 -13.39
C LYS A 147 50.62 -11.50 -12.61
N VAL A 148 50.04 -12.65 -12.30
CA VAL A 148 50.70 -13.84 -11.74
C VAL A 148 52.05 -13.89 -12.41
N THR A 149 53.11 -13.74 -11.60
CA THR A 149 54.48 -13.51 -12.04
C THR A 149 54.87 -14.57 -13.07
N ASN A 150 54.61 -14.28 -14.35
CA ASN A 150 54.74 -15.20 -15.47
C ASN A 150 56.16 -15.74 -15.51
N LYS A 151 57.13 -14.95 -15.04
CA LYS A 151 58.53 -15.37 -14.92
C LYS A 151 58.73 -16.66 -14.11
N ILE A 152 57.99 -16.90 -13.03
CA ILE A 152 58.13 -18.12 -12.23
C ILE A 152 57.54 -19.31 -12.99
N ILE A 153 56.34 -19.15 -13.54
CA ILE A 153 55.64 -20.19 -14.30
C ILE A 153 56.38 -20.51 -15.60
N ASP A 154 56.81 -19.49 -16.34
CA ASP A 154 57.62 -19.58 -17.56
C ASP A 154 58.96 -20.26 -17.30
N SER A 155 59.58 -20.02 -16.15
CA SER A 155 60.81 -20.72 -15.75
C SER A 155 60.55 -22.21 -15.59
N GLN A 156 59.49 -22.59 -14.88
CA GLN A 156 59.13 -23.99 -14.69
C GLN A 156 58.72 -24.68 -16.00
N ILE A 157 57.99 -23.97 -16.88
CA ILE A 157 57.63 -24.49 -18.22
C ILE A 157 58.88 -24.73 -19.07
N LYS A 158 59.88 -23.85 -19.01
CA LYS A 158 61.14 -24.02 -19.75
C LYS A 158 61.93 -25.22 -19.24
N GLU A 159 62.00 -25.43 -17.94
CA GLU A 159 62.66 -26.61 -17.35
C GLU A 159 61.98 -27.92 -17.79
N ILE A 160 60.65 -27.97 -17.74
CA ILE A 160 59.87 -29.13 -18.22
C ILE A 160 60.09 -29.35 -19.72
N SER A 161 60.09 -28.29 -20.52
CA SER A 161 60.31 -28.38 -21.97
C SER A 161 61.70 -28.91 -22.30
N SER A 162 62.72 -28.51 -21.54
CA SER A 162 64.09 -29.03 -21.68
C SER A 162 64.16 -30.53 -21.37
N LEU A 163 63.49 -30.97 -20.29
CA LEU A 163 63.41 -32.40 -19.96
C LEU A 163 62.74 -33.21 -21.08
N ILE A 164 61.62 -32.73 -21.62
CA ILE A 164 60.91 -33.41 -22.73
C ILE A 164 61.81 -33.51 -23.97
N ALA A 165 62.54 -32.45 -24.32
CA ALA A 165 63.47 -32.48 -25.44
C ALA A 165 64.59 -33.52 -25.24
N MET A 166 65.12 -33.65 -24.02
CA MET A 166 66.08 -34.70 -23.71
C MET A 166 65.50 -36.10 -23.90
N TYR A 167 64.29 -36.38 -23.39
CA TYR A 167 63.64 -37.67 -23.60
C TYR A 167 63.32 -37.95 -25.08
N GLY A 168 62.93 -36.93 -25.85
CA GLY A 168 62.76 -37.04 -27.30
C GLY A 168 64.05 -37.45 -28.01
N ASN A 169 65.16 -36.79 -27.69
CA ASN A 169 66.48 -37.14 -28.26
C ASN A 169 66.91 -38.57 -27.93
N TYR A 170 66.59 -39.06 -26.73
CA TYR A 170 66.84 -40.46 -26.37
C TYR A 170 65.99 -41.42 -27.20
N SER A 171 64.70 -41.13 -27.38
CA SER A 171 63.81 -41.93 -28.23
C SER A 171 64.31 -41.99 -29.67
N ASP A 172 64.68 -40.84 -30.25
CA ASP A 172 65.20 -40.78 -31.62
C ASP A 172 66.51 -41.56 -31.78
N SER A 173 67.34 -41.57 -30.74
CA SER A 173 68.57 -42.37 -30.73
C SER A 173 68.26 -43.87 -30.71
N LEU A 174 67.26 -44.29 -29.93
CA LEU A 174 66.79 -45.69 -29.90
C LEU A 174 66.18 -46.12 -31.23
N ASP A 175 65.40 -45.24 -31.89
CA ASP A 175 64.83 -45.54 -33.19
C ASP A 175 65.88 -45.63 -34.29
N ARG A 176 66.94 -44.79 -34.22
CA ARG A 176 68.13 -44.96 -35.08
C ARG A 176 68.80 -46.31 -34.88
N VAL A 177 69.02 -46.73 -33.64
CA VAL A 177 69.58 -48.06 -33.33
C VAL A 177 68.70 -49.17 -33.88
N ARG A 178 67.38 -49.09 -33.67
CA ARG A 178 66.41 -50.06 -34.20
C ARG A 178 66.46 -50.13 -35.73
N LYS A 179 66.57 -49.00 -36.41
CA LYS A 179 66.67 -48.95 -37.87
C LYS A 179 67.94 -49.64 -38.38
N VAL A 180 69.09 -49.35 -37.77
CA VAL A 180 70.36 -50.02 -38.11
C VAL A 180 70.26 -51.53 -37.89
N LEU A 181 69.65 -51.96 -36.79
CA LEU A 181 69.48 -53.38 -36.50
C LEU A 181 68.57 -54.08 -37.54
N LYS A 182 67.52 -53.37 -38.01
CA LYS A 182 66.63 -53.86 -39.06
C LYS A 182 67.35 -53.96 -40.41
N ASP A 183 68.14 -52.95 -40.75
CA ASP A 183 68.96 -52.96 -41.98
C ASP A 183 69.96 -54.13 -41.94
N MET A 184 70.59 -54.40 -40.79
CA MET A 184 71.44 -55.59 -40.61
C MET A 184 70.65 -56.90 -40.77
N GLN A 185 69.42 -56.98 -40.25
CA GLN A 185 68.58 -58.16 -40.35
C GLN A 185 68.18 -58.46 -41.80
N ASP A 186 67.87 -57.44 -42.60
CA ASP A 186 67.49 -57.61 -44.00
C ASP A 186 68.70 -58.01 -44.89
N VAL A 187 69.91 -57.56 -44.55
CA VAL A 187 71.16 -58.09 -45.14
C VAL A 187 71.36 -59.57 -44.81
N CYS A 188 71.07 -60.01 -43.59
CA CYS A 188 71.14 -61.43 -43.24
C CYS A 188 70.10 -62.28 -43.97
N LYS A 189 68.88 -61.77 -44.20
CA LYS A 189 67.84 -62.48 -44.96
C LYS A 189 68.15 -62.59 -46.45
N THR A 190 68.71 -61.54 -47.05
CA THR A 190 69.14 -61.58 -48.46
C THR A 190 70.29 -62.56 -48.67
N LYS A 191 71.22 -62.66 -47.71
CA LYS A 191 72.26 -63.70 -47.71
C LYS A 191 71.68 -65.13 -47.63
N ALA A 192 70.69 -65.36 -46.77
CA ALA A 192 70.00 -66.64 -46.68
C ALA A 192 69.12 -66.99 -47.91
N ALA A 193 68.67 -65.99 -48.67
CA ALA A 193 67.94 -66.20 -49.92
C ALA A 193 68.89 -66.56 -51.09
N VAL A 194 70.11 -66.01 -51.11
CA VAL A 194 71.15 -66.37 -52.08
C VAL A 194 71.63 -67.82 -51.86
N ASP A 195 71.78 -68.25 -50.61
CA ASP A 195 72.13 -69.64 -50.29
C ASP A 195 71.02 -70.66 -50.66
N LYS A 196 69.76 -70.22 -50.82
CA LYS A 196 68.64 -71.06 -51.28
C LYS A 196 68.53 -71.21 -52.81
N ILE A 197 69.27 -70.42 -53.59
CA ILE A 197 69.30 -70.50 -55.07
C ILE A 197 70.47 -71.40 -55.53
N LEU A 198 71.37 -71.77 -54.61
CA LEU A 198 72.56 -72.59 -54.86
C LEU A 198 72.44 -74.04 -54.38
N PHE A 199 71.21 -74.53 -54.14
CA PHE A 199 70.89 -75.95 -53.98
C PHE A 199 69.74 -76.35 -54.89
#